data_AF-A0A376K4B2-F1
#
_entry.id   AF-A0A376K4B2-F1
#
_cell.length_a   1.000
_cell.length_b   1.000
_cell.length_c   1.000
_cell.angle_alpha   90.00
_cell.angle_beta   90.00
_cell.angle_gamma   90.00
#
_symmetry.space_group_name_H-M   'P 1'
#
loop_
_entity.id
_entity.type
_entity.pdbx_description
1 polymer ?
#
loop_
_entity_poly.entity_id
_entity_poly.type
_entity_poly.pdbx_seq_one_letter_code
_entity_poly.pdbx_strand_id
1 'polypeptide(L)'
;MLIVVIVIGLLYALPNLFGEDPAVQITGARGVAASEQTLIQVQKTLQEEKITAKSVALEEGAILARFDSTDTQLRAREALMGVMGDKYVVALNLAPATPRWLAAIHAEPMKLGLDLRGGVHFLMEVDMDTALGKLQEQNIDSLRSDLREKGIPYTTVRKENNYGLSITFRDAKARDEAIAYLSKRHPDLVISSQGSNQLRAVMSDARLSEAREYAVQQNINILRNRVNQLGVAEPVVQRQGADRIVVELPGIQDTARAKEILGATATLEFRLVNTNVDSGRSGIRSRTWRL
;
A
#
# COMPACT_ATOMS: atom_id res chain seq x y z
N MET A 1 -0.66 9.76 52.98
CA MET A 1 -0.88 10.17 51.58
C MET A 1 0.18 9.62 50.63
N LEU A 2 1.49 9.77 50.92
CA LEU A 2 2.59 9.25 50.10
C LEU A 2 2.50 7.74 49.80
N ILE A 3 2.20 6.92 50.82
CA ILE A 3 2.06 5.46 50.66
C ILE A 3 0.94 5.10 49.68
N VAL A 4 -0.19 5.83 49.73
CA VAL A 4 -1.33 5.59 48.84
C VAL A 4 -0.96 5.93 47.39
N VAL A 5 -0.25 7.03 47.17
CA VAL A 5 0.23 7.42 45.83
C VAL A 5 1.22 6.41 45.27
N ILE A 6 2.14 5.88 46.09
CA ILE A 6 3.10 4.84 45.68
C ILE A 6 2.38 3.53 45.31
N VAL A 7 1.40 3.11 46.11
CA VAL A 7 0.64 1.89 45.84
C VAL A 7 -0.17 2.00 44.54
N ILE A 8 -0.80 3.15 44.30
CA ILE A 8 -1.52 3.42 43.03
C ILE A 8 -0.54 3.46 41.85
N GLY A 9 0.62 4.12 42.00
CA GLY A 9 1.66 4.16 40.96
C GLY A 9 2.20 2.78 40.60
N LEU A 10 2.45 1.92 41.59
CA LEU A 10 2.86 0.53 41.38
C LEU A 10 1.76 -0.29 40.68
N LEU A 11 0.49 -0.09 41.05
CA LEU A 11 -0.66 -0.73 40.40
C LEU A 11 -0.77 -0.38 38.91
N TYR A 12 -0.52 0.87 38.52
CA TYR A 12 -0.55 1.29 37.12
C TYR A 12 0.74 0.98 36.36
N ALA A 13 1.85 0.70 37.05
CA ALA A 13 3.10 0.24 36.43
C ALA A 13 3.16 -1.28 36.23
N LEU A 14 2.40 -2.04 37.03
CA LEU A 14 2.32 -3.51 36.97
C LEU A 14 1.99 -4.08 35.57
N PRO A 15 1.07 -3.49 34.76
CA PRO A 15 0.80 -3.97 33.41
C PRO A 15 2.04 -4.05 32.51
N ASN A 16 3.02 -3.14 32.66
CA ASN A 16 4.25 -3.15 31.87
C ASN A 16 5.22 -4.29 32.26
N LEU A 17 5.06 -4.90 33.44
CA LEU A 17 5.83 -6.08 33.86
C LEU A 17 5.30 -7.36 33.20
N PHE A 18 4.01 -7.38 32.86
CA PHE A 18 3.41 -8.46 32.08
C PHE A 18 3.68 -8.13 30.60
N GLY A 19 4.72 -8.75 30.03
CA GLY A 19 5.10 -8.55 28.63
C GLY A 19 4.05 -9.03 27.61
N GLU A 20 4.49 -9.33 26.39
CA GLU A 20 3.62 -9.83 25.34
C GLU A 20 3.88 -11.33 25.12
N ASP A 21 2.81 -12.12 25.01
CA ASP A 21 2.88 -13.53 24.65
C ASP A 21 2.84 -13.67 23.11
N PRO A 22 3.78 -14.42 22.49
CA PRO A 22 3.69 -14.84 21.09
C PRO A 22 2.33 -15.49 20.79
N ALA A 23 1.59 -14.98 19.81
CA ALA A 23 0.23 -15.44 19.53
C ALA A 23 -0.04 -15.66 18.04
N VAL A 24 -0.87 -16.64 17.71
CA VAL A 24 -1.42 -16.82 16.37
C VAL A 24 -2.89 -16.45 16.42
N GLN A 25 -3.28 -15.50 15.57
CA GLN A 25 -4.65 -15.07 15.42
C GLN A 25 -5.24 -15.64 14.14
N ILE A 26 -6.39 -16.30 14.26
CA ILE A 26 -7.14 -16.86 13.14
C ILE A 26 -8.47 -16.12 13.02
N THR A 27 -8.64 -15.41 11.90
CA THR A 27 -9.88 -14.69 11.55
C THR A 27 -10.44 -15.22 10.24
N GLY A 28 -11.76 -15.29 10.08
CA GLY A 28 -12.35 -15.67 8.80
C GLY A 28 -12.07 -14.64 7.71
N ALA A 29 -11.78 -15.12 6.50
CA ALA A 29 -11.63 -14.27 5.34
C ALA A 29 -12.99 -13.62 5.01
N ARG A 30 -12.98 -12.34 4.61
CA ARG A 30 -14.17 -11.56 4.22
C ARG A 30 -15.19 -11.28 5.35
N GLY A 31 -14.72 -11.15 6.59
CA GLY A 31 -15.56 -10.69 7.71
C GLY A 31 -16.45 -11.77 8.34
N VAL A 32 -16.21 -13.04 8.03
CA VAL A 32 -16.85 -14.16 8.73
C VAL A 32 -16.17 -14.36 10.08
N ALA A 33 -16.92 -14.29 11.17
CA ALA A 33 -16.39 -14.56 12.51
C ALA A 33 -15.97 -16.03 12.65
N ALA A 34 -14.89 -16.29 13.37
CA ALA A 34 -14.47 -17.64 13.73
C ALA A 34 -15.53 -18.29 14.65
N SER A 35 -15.75 -19.60 14.44
CA SER A 35 -16.78 -20.36 15.14
C SER A 35 -16.17 -21.31 16.19
N GLU A 36 -16.98 -21.83 17.11
CA GLU A 36 -16.54 -22.89 18.04
C GLU A 36 -16.05 -24.14 17.30
N GLN A 37 -16.59 -24.44 16.12
CA GLN A 37 -16.11 -25.56 15.30
C GLN A 37 -14.68 -25.31 14.80
N THR A 38 -14.37 -24.07 14.44
CA THR A 38 -13.02 -23.66 14.05
C THR A 38 -12.07 -23.75 15.24
N LEU A 39 -12.51 -23.39 16.46
CA LEU A 39 -11.71 -23.51 17.69
C LEU A 39 -11.30 -24.97 17.95
N ILE A 40 -12.25 -25.89 17.85
CA ILE A 40 -11.99 -27.33 18.03
C ILE A 40 -11.00 -27.83 16.99
N GLN A 41 -11.15 -27.40 15.73
CA GLN A 41 -10.23 -27.75 14.65
C GLN A 41 -8.81 -27.24 14.91
N VAL A 42 -8.66 -25.98 15.34
CA VAL A 42 -7.37 -25.39 15.71
C VAL A 42 -6.73 -26.17 16.86
N GLN A 43 -7.47 -26.49 17.93
CA GLN A 43 -6.96 -27.27 19.05
C GLN A 43 -6.50 -28.66 18.62
N LYS A 44 -7.27 -29.33 17.76
CA LYS A 44 -6.93 -30.64 17.22
C LYS A 44 -5.64 -30.61 16.40
N THR A 45 -5.50 -29.65 15.49
CA THR A 45 -4.29 -29.49 14.66
C THR A 45 -3.04 -29.23 15.52
N LEU A 46 -3.15 -28.37 16.54
CA LEU A 46 -2.04 -28.10 17.46
C LEU A 46 -1.64 -29.35 18.26
N GLN A 47 -2.61 -30.19 18.65
CA GLN A 47 -2.34 -31.45 19.33
C GLN A 47 -1.69 -32.50 18.41
N GLU A 48 -2.17 -32.63 17.17
CA GLU A 48 -1.62 -33.57 16.17
C GLU A 48 -0.14 -33.27 15.85
N GLU A 49 0.20 -31.99 15.74
CA GLU A 49 1.58 -31.52 15.50
C GLU A 49 2.43 -31.41 16.77
N LYS A 50 1.89 -31.81 17.93
CA LYS A 50 2.54 -31.76 19.25
C LYS A 50 3.04 -30.36 19.62
N ILE A 51 2.28 -29.33 19.28
CA ILE A 51 2.58 -27.94 19.59
C ILE A 51 1.87 -27.56 20.88
N THR A 52 2.64 -27.22 21.91
CA THR A 52 2.10 -26.78 23.21
C THR A 52 1.66 -25.33 23.12
N ALA A 53 0.36 -25.08 23.30
CA ALA A 53 -0.20 -23.74 23.42
C ALA A 53 -0.50 -23.42 24.89
N LYS A 54 -0.17 -22.21 25.32
CA LYS A 54 -0.46 -21.67 26.66
C LYS A 54 -1.96 -21.47 26.87
N SER A 55 -2.64 -20.99 25.84
CA SER A 55 -4.11 -20.86 25.82
C SER A 55 -4.62 -20.77 24.39
N VAL A 56 -5.81 -21.30 24.12
CA VAL A 56 -6.52 -21.12 22.84
C VAL A 56 -7.95 -20.71 23.16
N ALA A 57 -8.34 -19.50 22.78
CA ALA A 57 -9.66 -18.94 23.09
C ALA A 57 -10.27 -18.22 21.88
N LEU A 58 -11.60 -18.19 21.82
CA LEU A 58 -12.34 -17.34 20.88
C LEU A 58 -12.57 -15.98 21.56
N GLU A 59 -11.91 -14.94 21.06
CA GLU A 59 -12.02 -13.56 21.55
C GLU A 59 -12.45 -12.67 20.38
N GLU A 60 -13.54 -11.90 20.55
CA GLU A 60 -14.04 -10.93 19.56
C GLU A 60 -14.28 -11.49 18.13
N GLY A 61 -14.68 -12.76 18.03
CA GLY A 61 -14.89 -13.42 16.73
C GLY A 61 -13.61 -13.82 16.00
N ALA A 62 -12.46 -13.77 16.68
CA ALA A 62 -11.18 -14.31 16.25
C ALA A 62 -10.72 -15.41 17.21
N ILE A 63 -10.02 -16.43 16.71
CA ILE A 63 -9.36 -17.40 17.59
C ILE A 63 -7.96 -16.89 17.88
N LEU A 64 -7.64 -16.77 19.16
CA LEU A 64 -6.33 -16.36 19.66
C LEU A 64 -5.66 -17.55 20.36
N ALA A 65 -4.61 -18.07 19.75
CA ALA A 65 -3.75 -19.11 20.33
C ALA A 65 -2.46 -18.45 20.84
N ARG A 66 -2.15 -18.57 22.14
CA ARG A 66 -0.94 -18.02 22.77
C ARG A 66 0.08 -19.12 23.01
N PHE A 67 1.36 -18.79 22.86
CA PHE A 67 2.48 -19.71 22.91
C PHE A 67 3.58 -19.19 23.82
N ASP A 68 4.45 -20.09 24.29
CA ASP A 68 5.57 -19.74 25.18
C ASP A 68 6.78 -19.15 24.42
N SER A 69 6.89 -19.38 23.11
CA SER A 69 7.99 -18.88 22.29
C SER A 69 7.59 -18.50 20.86
N THR A 70 8.38 -17.64 20.23
CA THR A 70 8.23 -17.30 18.81
C THR A 70 8.43 -18.51 17.91
N ASP A 71 9.34 -19.43 18.24
CA ASP A 71 9.56 -20.66 17.46
C ASP A 71 8.32 -21.57 17.44
N THR A 72 7.67 -21.74 18.59
CA THR A 72 6.44 -22.54 18.70
C THR A 72 5.28 -21.86 17.98
N GLN A 73 5.19 -20.54 18.06
CA GLN A 73 4.23 -19.72 17.31
C GLN A 73 4.42 -19.84 15.78
N LEU A 74 5.67 -19.81 15.28
CA LEU A 74 5.99 -19.97 13.86
C LEU A 74 5.57 -21.35 13.33
N ARG A 75 5.89 -22.41 14.08
CA ARG A 75 5.46 -23.78 13.76
C ARG A 75 3.93 -23.92 13.78
N ALA A 76 3.27 -23.28 14.76
CA ALA A 76 1.82 -23.26 14.85
C ALA A 76 1.19 -22.58 13.63
N ARG A 77 1.73 -21.43 13.20
CA ARG A 77 1.26 -20.72 12.01
C ARG A 77 1.35 -21.60 10.77
N GLU A 78 2.47 -22.28 10.58
CA GLU A 78 2.71 -23.12 9.40
C GLU A 78 1.75 -24.31 9.34
N ALA A 79 1.58 -25.01 10.47
CA ALA A 79 0.61 -26.09 10.61
C ALA A 79 -0.84 -25.63 10.36
N LEU A 80 -1.22 -24.49 10.95
CA LEU A 80 -2.58 -23.95 10.83
C LEU A 80 -2.86 -23.40 9.43
N MET A 81 -1.88 -22.79 8.76
CA MET A 81 -2.02 -22.34 7.37
C MET A 81 -2.34 -23.51 6.42
N GLY A 82 -1.70 -24.67 6.61
CA GLY A 82 -1.94 -25.85 5.78
C GLY A 82 -3.37 -26.40 5.90
N VAL A 83 -3.97 -26.30 7.10
CA VAL A 83 -5.29 -26.87 7.39
C VAL A 83 -6.43 -25.88 7.14
N MET A 84 -6.22 -24.60 7.42
CA MET A 84 -7.26 -23.57 7.39
C MET A 84 -7.57 -23.05 5.98
N GLY A 85 -6.65 -23.23 5.02
CA GLY A 85 -6.80 -22.85 3.61
C GLY A 85 -7.13 -21.36 3.39
N ASP A 86 -7.63 -21.01 2.21
CA ASP A 86 -7.91 -19.60 1.82
C ASP A 86 -9.13 -18.97 2.53
N LYS A 87 -9.85 -19.76 3.35
CA LYS A 87 -11.06 -19.31 4.04
C LYS A 87 -10.76 -18.54 5.33
N TYR A 88 -9.55 -18.67 5.87
CA TYR A 88 -9.15 -18.00 7.10
C TYR A 88 -7.79 -17.34 6.91
N VAL A 89 -7.62 -16.18 7.53
CA VAL A 89 -6.34 -15.50 7.62
C VAL A 89 -5.70 -15.91 8.94
N VAL A 90 -4.56 -16.59 8.84
CA VAL A 90 -3.71 -16.97 9.97
C VAL A 90 -2.58 -15.95 10.05
N ALA A 91 -2.62 -15.09 11.06
CA ALA A 91 -1.65 -14.03 11.28
C ALA A 91 -0.85 -14.26 12.56
N LEU A 92 0.42 -13.87 12.55
CA LEU A 92 1.23 -13.80 13.76
C LEU A 92 0.91 -12.48 14.47
N ASN A 93 0.71 -12.55 15.78
CA ASN A 93 0.41 -11.40 16.64
C ASN A 93 1.17 -11.54 17.97
N LEU A 94 1.22 -10.46 18.74
CA LEU A 94 1.72 -10.42 20.11
C LEU A 94 0.56 -10.01 21.00
N ALA A 95 0.09 -10.95 21.84
CA ALA A 95 -1.04 -10.70 22.72
C ALA A 95 -0.55 -10.16 24.07
N PRO A 96 -1.15 -9.11 24.65
CA PRO A 96 -0.80 -8.67 25.98
C PRO A 96 -0.96 -9.82 27.00
N ALA A 97 0.10 -10.11 27.76
CA ALA A 97 0.05 -11.11 28.84
C ALA A 97 -0.62 -10.55 30.11
N THR A 98 -1.15 -9.32 30.04
CA THR A 98 -1.80 -8.63 31.15
C THR A 98 -3.04 -9.40 31.63
N PRO A 99 -3.14 -9.73 32.93
CA PRO A 99 -4.32 -10.38 33.50
C PRO A 99 -5.61 -9.57 33.29
N ARG A 100 -6.74 -10.27 33.10
CA ARG A 100 -8.06 -9.64 32.89
C ARG A 100 -8.49 -8.69 34.03
N TRP A 101 -8.05 -8.95 35.26
CA TRP A 101 -8.36 -8.08 36.40
C TRP A 101 -7.62 -6.72 36.36
N LEU A 102 -6.45 -6.66 35.72
CA LEU A 102 -5.71 -5.41 35.48
C LEU A 102 -6.32 -4.62 34.32
N ALA A 103 -6.75 -5.31 33.26
CA ALA A 103 -7.49 -4.67 32.16
C ALA A 103 -8.83 -4.07 32.63
N ALA A 104 -9.52 -4.72 33.57
CA ALA A 104 -10.80 -4.24 34.11
C ALA A 104 -10.72 -2.88 34.82
N ILE A 105 -9.55 -2.50 35.34
CA ILE A 105 -9.32 -1.18 35.97
C ILE A 105 -8.74 -0.14 34.99
N HIS A 106 -8.79 -0.40 33.67
CA HIS A 106 -8.18 0.42 32.62
C HIS A 106 -6.66 0.64 32.83
N ALA A 107 -5.99 -0.28 33.51
CA ALA A 107 -4.54 -0.29 33.61
C ALA A 107 -3.98 -1.03 32.39
N GLU A 108 -4.04 -0.38 31.22
CA GLU A 108 -3.46 -0.89 29.99
C GLU A 108 -1.95 -0.61 29.93
N PRO A 109 -1.14 -1.53 29.38
CA PRO A 109 0.29 -1.29 29.18
C PRO A 109 0.53 -0.13 28.21
N MET A 110 1.65 0.57 28.38
CA MET A 110 2.01 1.68 27.49
C MET A 110 2.20 1.21 26.04
N LYS A 111 1.76 2.04 25.09
CA LYS A 111 2.07 1.83 23.67
C LYS A 111 3.55 2.09 23.43
N LEU A 112 4.31 1.01 23.24
CA LEU A 112 5.74 1.06 22.96
C LEU A 112 5.97 1.47 21.50
N GLY A 113 6.90 2.40 21.26
CA GLY A 113 7.32 2.79 19.91
C GLY A 113 8.13 1.70 19.22
N LEU A 114 8.43 1.90 17.93
CA LEU A 114 9.14 0.96 17.05
C LEU A 114 10.42 0.37 17.69
N ASP A 115 11.21 1.18 18.38
CA ASP A 115 12.49 0.77 18.96
C ASP A 115 12.35 -0.19 20.15
N LEU A 116 11.20 -0.13 20.85
CA LEU A 116 10.91 -0.95 22.02
C LEU A 116 10.03 -2.16 21.71
N ARG A 117 9.22 -2.08 20.64
CA ARG A 117 8.31 -3.15 20.17
C ARG A 117 8.86 -3.99 19.02
N GLY A 118 9.96 -3.54 18.42
CA GLY A 118 10.44 -4.08 17.17
C GLY A 118 9.52 -3.71 15.99
N GLY A 119 10.07 -3.76 14.78
CA GLY A 119 9.32 -3.53 13.54
C GLY A 119 10.25 -3.16 12.40
N VAL A 120 9.70 -2.50 11.36
CA VAL A 120 10.48 -2.09 10.19
C VAL A 120 10.22 -0.65 9.80
N HIS A 121 11.29 -0.03 9.32
CA HIS A 121 11.31 1.31 8.75
C HIS A 121 11.67 1.18 7.27
N PHE A 122 10.75 1.60 6.39
CA PHE A 122 10.96 1.65 4.95
C PHE A 122 11.08 3.09 4.49
N LEU A 123 12.15 3.38 3.75
CA LEU A 123 12.28 4.60 2.98
C LEU A 123 12.02 4.27 1.51
N MET A 124 11.02 4.91 0.93
CA MET A 124 10.58 4.68 -0.43
C MET A 124 10.70 5.95 -1.25
N GLU A 125 11.20 5.85 -2.48
CA GLU A 125 11.28 6.97 -3.43
C GLU A 125 10.17 6.83 -4.49
N VAL A 126 9.52 7.95 -4.80
CA VAL A 126 8.49 7.99 -5.84
C VAL A 126 9.15 8.15 -7.20
N ASP A 127 8.76 7.30 -8.16
CA ASP A 127 9.20 7.43 -9.55
C ASP A 127 8.52 8.63 -10.24
N MET A 128 9.17 9.79 -10.13
CA MET A 128 8.69 11.05 -10.69
C MET A 128 8.74 11.06 -12.22
N ASP A 129 9.68 10.34 -12.82
CA ASP A 129 9.84 10.29 -14.27
C ASP A 129 8.67 9.54 -14.92
N THR A 130 8.25 8.42 -14.33
CA THR A 130 7.06 7.70 -14.78
C THR A 130 5.79 8.51 -14.54
N ALA A 131 5.67 9.21 -13.40
CA ALA A 131 4.49 10.03 -13.09
C ALA A 131 4.35 11.21 -14.07
N LEU A 132 5.43 11.96 -14.30
CA LEU A 132 5.45 13.09 -15.21
C LEU A 132 5.38 12.63 -16.68
N GLY A 133 5.96 11.47 -17.02
CA GLY A 133 5.86 10.86 -18.34
C GLY A 133 4.43 10.44 -18.71
N LYS A 134 3.63 9.99 -17.74
CA LYS A 134 2.18 9.72 -17.93
C LYS A 134 1.40 11.02 -18.18
N LEU A 135 1.69 12.08 -17.41
CA LEU A 135 1.09 13.39 -17.64
C LEU A 135 1.46 13.95 -19.02
N GLN A 136 2.71 13.75 -19.45
CA GLN A 136 3.16 14.14 -20.78
C GLN A 136 2.37 13.41 -21.89
N GLU A 137 2.06 12.12 -21.72
CA GLU A 137 1.21 11.37 -22.67
C GLU A 137 -0.24 11.90 -22.67
N GLN A 138 -0.83 12.13 -21.49
CA GLN A 138 -2.17 12.72 -21.38
C GLN A 138 -2.24 14.09 -22.06
N ASN A 139 -1.19 14.91 -21.91
CA ASN A 139 -1.10 16.19 -22.58
C ASN A 139 -1.01 16.04 -24.10
N ILE A 140 -0.25 15.07 -24.61
CA ILE A 140 -0.21 14.76 -26.06
C ILE A 140 -1.62 14.47 -26.59
N ASP A 141 -2.36 13.62 -25.90
CA ASP A 141 -3.71 13.23 -26.33
C ASP A 141 -4.70 14.40 -26.25
N SER A 142 -4.60 15.24 -25.23
CA SER A 142 -5.40 16.47 -25.12
C SER A 142 -5.11 17.46 -26.24
N LEU A 143 -3.82 17.74 -26.51
CA LEU A 143 -3.41 18.67 -27.57
C LEU A 143 -3.81 18.18 -28.95
N ARG A 144 -3.67 16.86 -29.22
CA ARG A 144 -4.15 16.25 -30.46
C ARG A 144 -5.65 16.42 -30.65
N SER A 145 -6.41 16.23 -29.57
CA SER A 145 -7.86 16.36 -29.57
C SER A 145 -8.29 17.80 -29.83
N ASP A 146 -7.68 18.76 -29.14
CA ASP A 146 -7.94 20.19 -29.29
C ASP A 146 -7.58 20.70 -30.71
N LEU A 147 -6.44 20.27 -31.25
CA LEU A 147 -6.04 20.62 -32.63
C LEU A 147 -7.02 20.05 -33.66
N ARG A 148 -7.53 18.83 -33.43
CA ARG A 148 -8.53 18.20 -34.30
C ARG A 148 -9.88 18.90 -34.21
N GLU A 149 -10.33 19.27 -33.01
CA GLU A 149 -11.57 20.00 -32.78
C GLU A 149 -11.56 21.37 -33.49
N LYS A 150 -10.42 22.08 -33.42
CA LYS A 150 -10.25 23.36 -34.11
C LYS A 150 -10.03 23.22 -35.63
N GLY A 151 -9.69 22.02 -36.10
CA GLY A 151 -9.42 21.74 -37.52
C GLY A 151 -8.02 22.17 -37.99
N ILE A 152 -7.05 22.31 -37.07
CA ILE A 152 -5.69 22.75 -37.41
C ILE A 152 -4.86 21.52 -37.84
N PRO A 153 -4.32 21.50 -39.07
CA PRO A 153 -3.57 20.34 -39.56
C PRO A 153 -2.17 20.27 -38.92
N TYR A 154 -1.86 19.13 -38.28
CA TYR A 154 -0.53 18.82 -37.74
C TYR A 154 0.03 17.53 -38.36
N THR A 155 1.35 17.43 -38.46
CA THR A 155 2.05 16.26 -39.02
C THR A 155 2.38 15.24 -37.94
N THR A 156 2.99 15.67 -36.84
CA THR A 156 3.41 14.77 -35.77
C THR A 156 3.47 15.51 -34.44
N VAL A 157 3.14 14.80 -33.36
CA VAL A 157 3.38 15.22 -31.98
C VAL A 157 4.35 14.22 -31.35
N ARG A 158 5.48 14.70 -30.81
CA ARG A 158 6.50 13.89 -30.15
C ARG A 158 6.79 14.41 -28.75
N LYS A 159 7.24 13.51 -27.89
CA LYS A 159 7.86 13.86 -26.60
C LYS A 159 9.21 14.52 -26.87
N GLU A 160 9.51 15.52 -26.06
CA GLU A 160 10.80 16.20 -26.00
C GLU A 160 11.32 16.15 -24.56
N ASN A 161 12.59 16.53 -24.37
CA ASN A 161 13.23 16.61 -23.06
C ASN A 161 12.53 17.64 -22.15
N ASN A 162 12.75 17.49 -20.84
CA ASN A 162 12.16 18.35 -19.80
C ASN A 162 10.62 18.32 -19.79
N TYR A 163 10.04 17.13 -20.00
CA TYR A 163 8.58 16.91 -20.04
C TYR A 163 7.87 17.80 -21.08
N GLY A 164 8.61 18.20 -22.13
CA GLY A 164 8.14 19.04 -23.21
C GLY A 164 7.57 18.25 -24.38
N LEU A 165 6.86 18.93 -25.26
CA LEU A 165 6.18 18.36 -26.42
C LEU A 165 6.57 19.17 -27.64
N SER A 166 6.92 18.46 -28.72
CA SER A 166 7.20 19.07 -30.01
C SER A 166 6.11 18.69 -31.01
N ILE A 167 5.47 19.70 -31.59
CA ILE A 167 4.43 19.55 -32.61
C ILE A 167 4.96 20.12 -33.93
N THR A 168 4.95 19.30 -34.97
CA THR A 168 5.34 19.69 -36.32
C THR A 168 4.11 19.99 -37.17
N PHE A 169 4.10 21.15 -37.82
CA PHE A 169 3.06 21.60 -38.74
C PHE A 169 3.56 21.58 -40.19
N ARG A 170 2.63 21.66 -41.14
CA ARG A 170 2.97 21.79 -42.57
C ARG A 170 3.43 23.21 -42.91
N ASP A 171 2.75 24.20 -42.35
CA ASP A 171 2.95 25.61 -42.65
C ASP A 171 3.06 26.45 -41.37
N ALA A 172 3.82 27.55 -41.44
CA ALA A 172 3.97 28.50 -40.34
C ALA A 172 2.62 29.13 -39.91
N LYS A 173 1.68 29.32 -40.85
CA LYS A 173 0.34 29.85 -40.56
C LYS A 173 -0.46 28.92 -39.63
N ALA A 174 -0.40 27.60 -39.87
CA ALA A 174 -1.08 26.61 -39.04
C ALA A 174 -0.45 26.52 -37.64
N ARG A 175 0.89 26.66 -37.55
CA ARG A 175 1.61 26.76 -36.28
C ARG A 175 1.14 27.99 -35.48
N ASP A 176 1.08 29.16 -36.10
CA ASP A 176 0.73 30.39 -35.41
C ASP A 176 -0.73 30.39 -34.91
N GLU A 177 -1.64 29.82 -35.70
CA GLU A 177 -3.02 29.58 -35.28
C GLU A 177 -3.08 28.59 -34.10
N ALA A 178 -2.28 27.53 -34.12
CA ALA A 178 -2.16 26.59 -33.01
C ALA A 178 -1.63 27.25 -31.73
N ILE A 179 -0.61 28.10 -31.82
CA ILE A 179 -0.07 28.82 -30.66
C ILE A 179 -1.16 29.69 -30.05
N ALA A 180 -1.89 30.48 -30.85
CA ALA A 180 -2.94 31.37 -30.35
C ALA A 180 -4.09 30.60 -29.69
N TYR A 181 -4.46 29.45 -30.24
CA TYR A 181 -5.54 28.62 -29.70
C TYR A 181 -5.12 27.86 -28.43
N LEU A 182 -3.99 27.16 -28.48
CA LEU A 182 -3.54 26.29 -27.39
C LEU A 182 -3.09 27.10 -26.17
N SER A 183 -2.44 28.25 -26.35
CA SER A 183 -1.97 29.08 -25.22
C SER A 183 -3.13 29.62 -24.38
N LYS A 184 -4.31 29.78 -24.98
CA LYS A 184 -5.53 30.21 -24.27
C LYS A 184 -6.20 29.07 -23.51
N ARG A 185 -6.08 27.84 -24.00
CA ARG A 185 -6.76 26.66 -23.45
C ARG A 185 -5.92 25.91 -22.41
N HIS A 186 -4.60 25.99 -22.53
CA HIS A 186 -3.61 25.33 -21.66
C HIS A 186 -2.70 26.38 -21.01
N PRO A 187 -3.19 27.13 -20.01
CA PRO A 187 -2.39 28.14 -19.31
C PRO A 187 -1.23 27.55 -18.50
N ASP A 188 -1.29 26.24 -18.23
CA ASP A 188 -0.28 25.45 -17.55
C ASP A 188 0.88 25.03 -18.44
N LEU A 189 0.77 25.25 -19.77
CA LEU A 189 1.82 25.01 -20.75
C LEU A 189 2.45 26.32 -21.25
N VAL A 190 3.77 26.37 -21.24
CA VAL A 190 4.56 27.41 -21.91
C VAL A 190 4.77 26.99 -23.36
N ILE A 191 4.05 27.67 -24.26
CA ILE A 191 4.07 27.38 -25.69
C ILE A 191 4.97 28.40 -26.41
N SER A 192 5.87 27.90 -27.25
CA SER A 192 6.82 28.71 -28.01
C SER A 192 7.01 28.14 -29.41
N SER A 193 7.35 29.00 -30.38
CA SER A 193 7.72 28.54 -31.72
C SER A 193 9.16 28.03 -31.72
N GLN A 194 9.39 26.88 -32.34
CA GLN A 194 10.72 26.32 -32.57
C GLN A 194 10.98 26.29 -34.09
N GLY A 195 11.80 27.21 -34.60
CA GLY A 195 12.05 27.33 -36.04
C GLY A 195 10.82 27.74 -36.86
N SER A 196 10.73 27.30 -38.12
CA SER A 196 9.69 27.73 -39.07
C SER A 196 8.36 26.98 -38.92
N ASN A 197 8.40 25.67 -38.64
CA ASN A 197 7.22 24.81 -38.70
C ASN A 197 6.99 23.98 -37.42
N GLN A 198 7.76 24.19 -36.35
CA GLN A 198 7.58 23.47 -35.09
C GLN A 198 7.11 24.39 -33.97
N LEU A 199 6.37 23.78 -33.05
CA LEU A 199 5.89 24.37 -31.81
C LEU A 199 6.41 23.50 -30.68
N ARG A 200 6.93 24.16 -29.65
CA ARG A 200 7.39 23.54 -28.42
C ARG A 200 6.46 23.95 -27.28
N ALA A 201 5.85 22.97 -26.64
CA ALA A 201 5.00 23.16 -25.45
C ALA A 201 5.66 22.47 -24.26
N VAL A 202 6.03 23.22 -23.23
CA VAL A 202 6.66 22.70 -22.01
C VAL A 202 5.74 22.97 -20.84
N MET A 203 5.63 22.05 -19.89
CA MET A 203 4.87 22.32 -18.66
C MET A 203 5.52 23.47 -17.89
N SER A 204 4.70 24.38 -17.36
CA SER A 204 5.16 25.43 -16.46
C SER A 204 5.74 24.83 -15.17
N ASP A 205 6.68 25.54 -14.53
CA ASP A 205 7.29 25.08 -13.27
C ASP A 205 6.25 24.89 -12.16
N ALA A 206 5.22 25.74 -12.14
CA ALA A 206 4.09 25.61 -11.22
C ALA A 206 3.35 24.28 -11.43
N ARG A 207 3.05 23.93 -12.69
CA ARG A 207 2.38 22.67 -13.02
C ARG A 207 3.24 21.45 -12.72
N LEU A 208 4.55 21.52 -12.98
CA LEU A 208 5.49 20.47 -12.61
C LEU A 208 5.54 20.27 -11.09
N SER A 209 5.60 21.34 -10.31
CA SER A 209 5.59 21.25 -8.85
C SER A 209 4.29 20.65 -8.30
N GLU A 210 3.14 21.07 -8.84
CA GLU A 210 1.83 20.54 -8.47
C GLU A 210 1.71 19.04 -8.82
N ALA A 211 2.16 18.66 -10.02
CA ALA A 211 2.18 17.27 -10.44
C ALA A 211 3.05 16.39 -9.53
N ARG A 212 4.20 16.93 -9.10
CA ARG A 212 5.09 16.24 -8.15
C ARG A 212 4.40 16.05 -6.80
N GLU A 213 3.78 17.10 -6.27
CA GLU A 213 3.05 17.04 -5.00
C GLU A 213 1.92 16.01 -5.07
N TYR A 214 1.15 16.06 -6.15
CA TYR A 214 0.06 15.13 -6.40
C TYR A 214 0.55 13.68 -6.47
N ALA A 215 1.66 13.42 -7.16
CA ALA A 215 2.25 12.09 -7.25
C ALA A 215 2.67 11.55 -5.88
N VAL A 216 3.30 12.39 -5.04
CA VAL A 216 3.69 12.00 -3.68
C VAL A 216 2.46 11.73 -2.82
N GLN A 217 1.48 12.64 -2.82
CA GLN A 217 0.26 12.49 -2.02
C GLN A 217 -0.55 11.26 -2.43
N GLN A 218 -0.64 10.99 -3.72
CA GLN A 218 -1.32 9.80 -4.23
C GLN A 218 -0.63 8.52 -3.77
N ASN A 219 0.70 8.46 -3.81
CA ASN A 219 1.45 7.31 -3.32
C ASN A 219 1.34 7.13 -1.80
N ILE A 220 1.31 8.21 -1.02
CA ILE A 220 1.03 8.16 0.43
C ILE A 220 -0.33 7.48 0.67
N ASN A 221 -1.37 7.88 -0.07
CA ASN A 221 -2.70 7.29 0.09
C ASN A 221 -2.72 5.80 -0.30
N ILE A 222 -2.03 5.42 -1.37
CA ILE A 222 -1.89 4.02 -1.80
C ILE A 222 -1.17 3.21 -0.71
N LEU A 223 -0.08 3.73 -0.17
CA LEU A 223 0.68 3.06 0.88
C LEU A 223 -0.14 2.89 2.16
N ARG A 224 -0.87 3.92 2.60
CA ARG A 224 -1.80 3.80 3.74
C ARG A 224 -2.78 2.66 3.56
N ASN A 225 -3.39 2.54 2.39
CA ASN A 225 -4.34 1.47 2.11
C ASN A 225 -3.68 0.07 2.14
N ARG A 226 -2.46 -0.05 1.62
CA ARG A 226 -1.69 -1.31 1.66
C ARG A 226 -1.29 -1.69 3.08
N VAL A 227 -0.88 -0.72 3.88
CA VAL A 227 -0.50 -0.99 5.26
C VAL A 227 -1.71 -1.46 6.08
N ASN A 228 -2.89 -0.88 5.85
CA ASN A 228 -4.11 -1.35 6.50
C ASN A 228 -4.43 -2.82 6.16
N GLN A 229 -4.03 -3.32 4.98
CA GLN A 229 -4.20 -4.73 4.59
C GLN A 229 -3.24 -5.67 5.33
N LEU A 230 -2.12 -5.16 5.86
CA LEU A 230 -1.18 -5.94 6.67
C LEU A 230 -1.71 -6.21 8.09
N GLY A 231 -2.78 -5.53 8.52
CA GLY A 231 -3.35 -5.70 9.86
C GLY A 231 -2.48 -5.12 10.99
N VAL A 232 -1.58 -4.19 10.66
CA VAL A 232 -0.70 -3.53 11.64
C VAL A 232 -1.50 -2.49 12.43
N ALA A 233 -1.36 -2.52 13.76
CA ALA A 233 -1.91 -1.47 14.62
C ALA A 233 -1.05 -0.20 14.48
N GLU A 234 -1.67 0.90 14.06
CA GLU A 234 -1.09 2.26 14.05
C GLU A 234 0.14 2.46 13.14
N PRO A 235 -0.02 2.30 11.82
CA PRO A 235 1.06 2.57 10.89
C PRO A 235 1.31 4.07 10.70
N VAL A 236 2.59 4.43 10.56
CA VAL A 236 2.99 5.80 10.24
C VAL A 236 3.41 5.85 8.77
N VAL A 237 2.70 6.64 7.97
CA VAL A 237 3.04 6.93 6.56
C VAL A 237 3.13 8.44 6.39
N GLN A 238 4.35 8.92 6.18
CA GLN A 238 4.65 10.35 6.09
C GLN A 238 5.59 10.65 4.93
N ARG A 239 5.56 11.88 4.45
CA ARG A 239 6.50 12.37 3.46
C ARG A 239 7.83 12.71 4.12
N GLN A 240 8.93 12.33 3.47
CA GLN A 240 10.29 12.70 3.86
C GLN A 240 10.98 13.40 2.70
N GLY A 241 11.17 14.72 2.78
CA GLY A 241 11.77 15.49 1.69
C GLY A 241 10.84 15.67 0.49
N ALA A 242 11.40 15.81 -0.72
CA ALA A 242 10.62 16.19 -1.91
C ALA A 242 9.86 15.02 -2.55
N ASP A 243 10.47 13.85 -2.58
CA ASP A 243 10.09 12.68 -3.41
C ASP A 243 10.12 11.36 -2.63
N ARG A 244 10.47 11.39 -1.34
CA ARG A 244 10.52 10.17 -0.50
C ARG A 244 9.37 10.10 0.48
N ILE A 245 9.01 8.87 0.81
CA ILE A 245 7.96 8.53 1.75
C ILE A 245 8.56 7.57 2.77
N VAL A 246 8.38 7.89 4.05
CA VAL A 246 8.72 7.03 5.17
C VAL A 246 7.49 6.23 5.60
N VAL A 247 7.69 4.92 5.76
CA VAL A 247 6.67 3.99 6.25
C VAL A 247 7.22 3.23 7.45
N GLU A 248 6.55 3.33 8.57
CA GLU A 248 6.91 2.63 9.81
C GLU A 248 5.81 1.67 10.20
N LEU A 249 6.20 0.41 10.41
CA LEU A 249 5.30 -0.68 10.77
C LEU A 249 5.73 -1.24 12.12
N PRO A 250 5.16 -0.78 13.24
CA PRO A 250 5.45 -1.33 14.56
C PRO A 250 4.87 -2.74 14.70
N GLY A 251 5.61 -3.64 15.34
CA GLY A 251 5.13 -4.99 15.68
C GLY A 251 4.93 -5.95 14.50
N ILE A 252 5.35 -5.60 13.29
CA ILE A 252 5.29 -6.52 12.14
C ILE A 252 6.35 -7.61 12.27
N GLN A 253 5.92 -8.87 12.18
CA GLN A 253 6.83 -10.02 12.31
C GLN A 253 7.36 -10.51 10.96
N ASP A 254 6.54 -10.41 9.90
CA ASP A 254 6.88 -10.86 8.54
C ASP A 254 7.26 -9.67 7.64
N THR A 255 8.54 -9.28 7.72
CA THR A 255 9.09 -8.13 7.01
C THR A 255 9.19 -8.36 5.49
N ALA A 256 9.39 -9.61 5.07
CA ALA A 256 9.41 -10.00 3.66
C ALA A 256 8.04 -9.80 3.01
N ARG A 257 6.97 -10.29 3.67
CA ARG A 257 5.60 -10.08 3.21
C ARG A 257 5.20 -8.60 3.17
N ALA A 258 5.64 -7.83 4.17
CA ALA A 258 5.42 -6.38 4.18
C ALA A 258 6.12 -5.70 2.99
N LYS A 259 7.38 -6.06 2.71
CA LYS A 259 8.13 -5.54 1.56
C LYS A 259 7.44 -5.88 0.23
N GLU A 260 6.94 -7.11 0.07
CA GLU A 260 6.23 -7.52 -1.15
C GLU A 260 4.94 -6.72 -1.36
N ILE A 261 4.11 -6.57 -0.32
CA ILE A 261 2.84 -5.84 -0.43
C ILE A 261 3.07 -4.35 -0.66
N LEU A 262 4.07 -3.75 -0.01
CA LEU A 262 4.38 -2.33 -0.17
C LEU A 262 5.10 -2.02 -1.48
N GLY A 263 5.97 -2.92 -1.95
CA GLY A 263 6.73 -2.75 -3.19
C GLY A 263 6.00 -3.17 -4.47
N ALA A 264 4.91 -3.96 -4.37
CA ALA A 264 4.18 -4.42 -5.54
C ALA A 264 3.57 -3.25 -6.31
N THR A 265 3.91 -3.04 -7.59
CA THR A 265 3.21 -2.05 -8.41
C THR A 265 1.94 -2.68 -8.96
N ALA A 266 0.77 -2.23 -8.50
CA ALA A 266 -0.51 -2.74 -9.00
C ALA A 266 -0.98 -1.87 -10.17
N THR A 267 -0.76 -2.33 -11.40
CA THR A 267 -1.37 -1.73 -12.59
C THR A 267 -2.76 -2.31 -12.78
N LEU A 268 -3.79 -1.48 -12.61
CA LEU A 268 -5.17 -1.85 -12.86
C LEU A 268 -5.48 -1.65 -14.35
N GLU A 269 -5.66 -2.76 -15.08
CA GLU A 269 -6.11 -2.72 -16.48
C GLU A 269 -7.55 -3.24 -16.56
N PHE A 270 -8.44 -2.41 -17.08
CA PHE A 270 -9.78 -2.86 -17.46
C PHE A 270 -9.72 -3.43 -18.87
N ARG A 271 -10.01 -4.72 -19.00
CA ARG A 271 -10.13 -5.40 -20.29
C ARG A 271 -11.58 -5.80 -20.51
N LEU A 272 -12.08 -5.54 -21.72
CA LEU A 272 -13.38 -6.05 -22.14
C LEU A 272 -13.30 -7.58 -22.20
N VAL A 273 -14.15 -8.24 -21.43
CA VAL A 273 -14.23 -9.70 -21.41
C VAL A 273 -14.99 -10.13 -22.67
N ASN A 274 -14.34 -10.92 -23.52
CA ASN A 274 -15.01 -11.55 -24.65
C ASN A 274 -15.76 -12.78 -24.16
N THR A 275 -17.09 -12.70 -24.10
CA THR A 275 -17.98 -13.77 -23.62
C THR A 275 -18.19 -14.90 -24.66
N ASN A 276 -17.64 -14.78 -25.87
CA ASN A 276 -17.82 -15.76 -26.95
C ASN A 276 -16.67 -16.78 -27.06
N VAL A 277 -15.69 -16.75 -26.14
CA VAL A 277 -14.63 -17.76 -26.10
C VAL A 277 -15.09 -18.90 -25.21
N ASP A 278 -15.60 -19.94 -25.86
CA ASP A 278 -15.97 -21.22 -25.27
C ASP A 278 -14.82 -21.77 -24.41
N SER A 279 -15.11 -22.15 -23.16
CA SER A 279 -14.14 -22.58 -22.14
C SER A 279 -13.53 -23.97 -22.38
N GLY A 280 -13.56 -24.45 -23.63
CA GLY A 280 -12.99 -25.72 -24.06
C GLY A 280 -11.92 -25.51 -25.12
N ARG A 281 -10.64 -25.59 -24.71
CA ARG A 281 -9.42 -25.58 -25.54
C ARG A 281 -8.85 -24.21 -25.88
N SER A 282 -7.92 -23.74 -25.06
CA SER A 282 -6.66 -23.20 -25.60
C SER A 282 -5.57 -23.23 -24.54
N GLY A 283 -4.75 -24.27 -24.57
CA GLY A 283 -3.42 -24.21 -24.00
C GLY A 283 -2.54 -23.41 -24.95
N ILE A 284 -2.22 -22.16 -24.60
CA ILE A 284 -1.10 -21.44 -25.21
C ILE A 284 -0.25 -20.89 -24.07
N ARG A 285 0.91 -21.54 -23.88
CA ARG A 285 2.02 -21.04 -23.07
C ARG A 285 2.57 -19.80 -23.76
N SER A 286 2.41 -18.64 -23.14
CA SER A 286 3.30 -17.50 -23.38
C SER A 286 3.75 -16.94 -22.03
N ARG A 287 4.86 -17.50 -21.52
CA ARG A 287 5.70 -16.82 -20.55
C ARG A 287 6.49 -15.77 -21.33
N THR A 288 6.19 -14.50 -21.10
CA THR A 288 7.08 -13.41 -21.48
C THR A 288 7.24 -12.54 -20.24
N TRP A 289 8.34 -12.75 -19.53
CA TRP A 289 8.81 -11.84 -18.50
C TRP A 289 9.46 -10.64 -19.20
N ARG A 290 9.10 -9.42 -18.79
CA ARG A 290 9.98 -8.26 -18.94
C ARG A 290 10.10 -7.56 -17.61
N LEU A 291 11.36 -7.27 -17.29
CA LEU A 291 11.89 -6.56 -16.13
C LEU A 291 11.35 -5.12 -16.07
#